data_AF-A0A969XBV5-F1
#
_entry.id   AF-A0A969XBV5-F1
#
_cell.length_a   1.000
_cell.length_b   1.000
_cell.length_c   1.000
_cell.angle_alpha   90.00
_cell.angle_beta   90.00
_cell.angle_gamma   90.00
#
_symmetry.space_group_name_H-M   'P 1'
#
loop_
_entity.id
_entity.type
_entity.pdbx_description
1 polymer ?
#
loop_
_entity_poly.entity_id
_entity_poly.type
_entity_poly.pdbx_seq_one_letter_code
_entity_poly.pdbx_strand_id
1 'polypeptide(L)'
;MQGSDFWTTFYFAEGVEGVAGGLVDGGRPESEQNTGQVTGQVTGQVAGQVEQLLQHLTGDLSRKEMMAKLGLKGRDNFEKLYLLPALKDELIEMTIPDKPNSRLQKYRLTARGRQLLDSLE
;
A
#
# COMPACT_ATOMS: atom_id res chain seq x y z
N MET A 1 9.57 -17.88 -8.29
CA MET A 1 8.49 -17.01 -7.81
C MET A 1 8.95 -16.18 -6.63
N GLN A 2 9.35 -14.93 -6.83
CA GLN A 2 9.52 -13.98 -5.74
C GLN A 2 8.86 -12.68 -6.16
N GLY A 3 7.61 -12.60 -5.78
CA GLY A 3 6.72 -11.47 -5.99
C GLY A 3 5.47 -11.84 -5.22
N SER A 4 5.64 -12.21 -3.95
CA SER A 4 4.54 -12.34 -3.02
C SER A 4 3.79 -11.02 -3.08
N ASP A 5 2.63 -11.02 -3.73
CA ASP A 5 1.70 -9.91 -3.72
C ASP A 5 1.36 -9.62 -2.25
N PHE A 6 2.08 -8.68 -1.66
CA PHE A 6 2.01 -8.31 -0.23
C PHE A 6 0.60 -7.84 0.17
N TRP A 7 -0.20 -7.50 -0.85
CA TRP A 7 -1.64 -7.24 -0.79
C TRP A 7 -2.44 -8.45 -0.29
N THR A 8 -2.08 -9.66 -0.70
CA THR A 8 -2.76 -10.88 -0.27
C THR A 8 -2.64 -11.07 1.24
N THR A 9 -1.48 -10.81 1.84
CA THR A 9 -1.30 -10.98 3.29
C THR A 9 -2.13 -9.99 4.13
N PHE A 10 -2.29 -8.75 3.65
CA PHE A 10 -3.07 -7.74 4.37
C PHE A 10 -4.59 -7.86 4.16
N TYR A 11 -5.05 -8.28 2.97
CA TYR A 11 -6.49 -8.41 2.67
C TYR A 11 -7.07 -9.80 2.94
N PHE A 12 -6.24 -10.85 2.99
CA PHE A 12 -6.70 -12.22 3.25
C PHE A 12 -6.79 -12.55 4.75
N ALA A 13 -6.36 -11.63 5.64
CA ALA A 13 -6.50 -11.79 7.09
C ALA A 13 -7.95 -11.60 7.59
N GLU A 14 -8.84 -11.01 6.78
CA GLU A 14 -10.28 -10.93 7.06
C GLU A 14 -11.04 -11.71 5.99
N GLY A 15 -11.64 -12.83 6.40
CA GLY A 15 -11.99 -13.95 5.53
C GLY A 15 -13.00 -13.68 4.41
N VAL A 16 -12.67 -14.19 3.22
CA VAL A 16 -13.64 -14.67 2.23
C VAL A 16 -13.13 -16.01 1.68
N GLU A 17 -13.88 -17.08 1.93
CA GLU A 17 -13.60 -18.42 1.41
C GLU A 17 -14.10 -18.56 -0.03
N GLY A 18 -13.29 -19.17 -0.91
CA GLY A 18 -13.83 -19.89 -2.08
C GLY A 18 -13.08 -19.80 -3.41
N VAL A 19 -12.29 -20.85 -3.70
CA VAL A 19 -12.10 -21.60 -4.99
C VAL A 19 -11.58 -20.88 -6.24
N ALA A 20 -10.77 -21.42 -7.18
CA ALA A 20 -10.03 -22.68 -7.46
C ALA A 20 -8.97 -22.33 -8.54
N GLY A 21 -7.73 -22.85 -8.55
CA GLY A 21 -7.33 -24.10 -9.22
C GLY A 21 -6.64 -23.85 -10.59
N GLY A 22 -5.40 -24.34 -10.78
CA GLY A 22 -4.78 -24.46 -12.11
C GLY A 22 -3.23 -24.45 -12.17
N LEU A 23 -2.63 -25.61 -12.43
CA LEU A 23 -1.19 -25.90 -12.61
C LEU A 23 -0.57 -25.26 -13.87
N VAL A 24 0.70 -24.81 -13.85
CA VAL A 24 1.91 -25.52 -14.37
C VAL A 24 3.16 -24.61 -14.50
N ASP A 25 4.29 -25.19 -14.06
CA ASP A 25 5.66 -25.22 -14.62
C ASP A 25 6.48 -23.95 -14.97
N GLY A 26 7.65 -23.87 -14.32
CA GLY A 26 8.93 -23.58 -15.01
C GLY A 26 9.41 -22.12 -15.09
N GLY A 27 10.38 -21.74 -14.23
CA GLY A 27 11.27 -20.59 -14.53
C GLY A 27 11.86 -19.84 -13.33
N ARG A 28 13.12 -20.16 -13.00
CA ARG A 28 14.17 -19.40 -12.28
C ARG A 28 13.75 -18.14 -11.47
N PRO A 29 13.94 -18.12 -10.13
CA PRO A 29 14.06 -16.86 -9.41
C PRO A 29 15.52 -16.38 -9.39
N GLU A 30 15.84 -15.40 -10.22
CA GLU A 30 17.00 -14.54 -9.96
C GLU A 30 16.52 -13.44 -9.02
N SER A 31 16.57 -13.75 -7.73
CA SER A 31 16.27 -12.83 -6.63
C SER A 31 17.59 -12.30 -6.10
N GLU A 32 18.01 -11.16 -6.60
CA GLU A 32 19.10 -10.42 -5.99
C GLU A 32 18.85 -8.94 -6.17
N GLN A 33 18.16 -8.33 -5.21
CA GLN A 33 18.46 -6.98 -4.73
C GLN A 33 18.06 -6.92 -3.24
N ASN A 34 19.02 -7.33 -2.43
CA ASN A 34 19.36 -6.81 -1.10
C ASN A 34 18.36 -5.80 -0.48
N THR A 35 17.58 -6.25 0.51
CA THR A 35 17.07 -5.36 1.57
C THR A 35 17.60 -5.87 2.90
N GLY A 36 18.92 -5.71 3.08
CA GLY A 36 19.53 -5.77 4.40
C GLY A 36 19.00 -4.63 5.28
N GLN A 37 18.39 -5.03 6.39
CA GLN A 37 18.49 -4.39 7.70
C GLN A 37 18.31 -2.86 7.78
N VAL A 38 17.14 -2.40 8.26
CA VAL A 38 17.03 -1.43 9.36
C VAL A 38 15.76 -1.74 10.17
N THR A 39 15.83 -2.73 11.05
CA THR A 39 14.86 -2.91 12.12
C THR A 39 15.35 -2.13 13.34
N GLY A 40 14.83 -0.91 13.52
CA GLY A 40 15.02 -0.16 14.76
C GLY A 40 15.29 1.32 14.55
N GLN A 41 14.28 2.08 14.10
CA GLN A 41 14.08 3.52 14.42
C GLN A 41 12.91 4.19 13.65
N VAL A 42 12.10 3.45 12.89
CA VAL A 42 11.11 4.04 11.96
C VAL A 42 9.68 4.11 12.54
N THR A 43 9.50 4.32 13.85
CA THR A 43 8.15 4.57 14.39
C THR A 43 7.72 6.02 14.20
N GLY A 44 8.63 6.99 14.27
CA GLY A 44 8.32 8.41 14.02
C GLY A 44 8.27 8.80 12.55
N GLN A 45 9.13 8.19 11.71
CA GLN A 45 9.19 8.54 10.29
C GLN A 45 7.93 8.08 9.53
N VAL A 46 7.44 6.87 9.84
CA VAL A 46 6.21 6.32 9.21
C VAL A 46 5.02 7.24 9.43
N ALA A 47 4.88 7.87 10.61
CA ALA A 47 3.84 8.86 10.85
C ALA A 47 3.93 10.02 9.84
N GLY A 48 5.08 10.68 9.73
CA GLY A 48 5.27 11.79 8.80
C GLY A 48 5.01 11.42 7.33
N GLN A 49 5.37 10.21 6.91
CA GLN A 49 5.10 9.76 5.54
C GLN A 49 3.61 9.50 5.27
N VAL A 50 2.90 8.91 6.24
CA VAL A 50 1.45 8.73 6.15
C VAL A 50 0.77 10.09 6.12
N GLU A 51 1.14 11.02 7.00
CA GLU A 51 0.60 12.38 7.02
C GLU A 51 0.79 13.09 5.67
N GLN A 52 1.99 13.01 5.09
CA GLN A 52 2.26 13.54 3.75
C GLN A 52 1.37 12.90 2.68
N LEU A 53 1.14 11.58 2.75
CA LEU A 53 0.22 10.90 1.84
C LEU A 53 -1.21 11.48 1.97
N LEU A 54 -1.72 11.58 3.19
CA LEU A 54 -3.07 12.05 3.45
C LEU A 54 -3.29 13.48 2.92
N GLN A 55 -2.32 14.38 3.15
CA GLN A 55 -2.38 15.77 2.68
C GLN A 55 -2.51 15.87 1.15
N HIS A 56 -1.88 14.94 0.42
CA HIS A 56 -1.92 14.93 -1.05
C HIS A 56 -3.08 14.12 -1.63
N LEU A 57 -3.76 13.31 -0.80
CA LEU A 57 -4.86 12.43 -1.20
C LEU A 57 -6.20 13.17 -1.29
N THR A 58 -6.27 14.09 -2.23
CA THR A 58 -7.48 14.85 -2.56
C THR A 58 -8.35 14.06 -3.55
N GLY A 59 -9.35 13.35 -3.02
CA GLY A 59 -10.28 12.54 -3.81
C GLY A 59 -9.82 11.10 -4.05
N ASP A 60 -10.25 10.50 -5.16
CA ASP A 60 -9.82 9.16 -5.59
C ASP A 60 -8.57 9.23 -6.48
N LEU A 61 -7.43 8.80 -5.94
CA LEU A 61 -6.15 8.81 -6.64
C LEU A 61 -5.60 7.41 -6.86
N SER A 62 -5.03 7.20 -8.04
CA SER A 62 -4.28 5.99 -8.36
C SER A 62 -2.90 6.01 -7.70
N ARG A 63 -2.24 4.85 -7.47
CA ARG A 63 -0.86 4.82 -6.94
C ARG A 63 0.10 5.70 -7.72
N LYS A 64 0.01 5.69 -9.06
CA LYS A 64 0.84 6.51 -9.93
C LYS A 64 0.64 8.01 -9.68
N GLU A 65 -0.60 8.44 -9.46
CA GLU A 65 -0.94 9.84 -9.20
C GLU A 65 -0.43 10.26 -7.82
N MET A 66 -0.62 9.42 -6.80
CA MET A 66 -0.08 9.66 -5.45
C MET A 66 1.45 9.80 -5.47
N MET A 67 2.15 8.86 -6.12
CA MET A 67 3.61 8.94 -6.27
C MET A 67 4.04 10.20 -7.01
N ALA A 68 3.34 10.57 -8.09
CA ALA A 68 3.65 11.77 -8.85
C ALA A 68 3.48 13.04 -8.00
N LYS A 69 2.42 13.13 -7.20
CA LYS A 69 2.19 14.25 -6.27
C LYS A 69 3.28 14.34 -5.20
N LEU A 70 3.70 13.21 -4.66
CA LEU A 70 4.77 13.14 -3.65
C LEU A 70 6.19 13.22 -4.24
N GLY A 71 6.34 13.31 -5.57
CA GLY A 71 7.65 13.32 -6.23
C GLY A 71 8.43 12.01 -6.08
N LEU A 72 7.75 10.90 -5.76
CA LEU A 72 8.38 9.61 -5.48
C LEU A 72 8.59 8.79 -6.76
N LYS A 73 9.79 8.23 -6.91
CA LYS A 73 10.15 7.31 -8.01
C LYS A 73 10.10 5.84 -7.61
N GLY A 74 10.31 5.53 -6.34
CA GLY A 74 10.40 4.17 -5.82
C GLY A 74 9.05 3.61 -5.39
N ARG A 75 8.52 2.65 -6.16
CA ARG A 75 7.24 2.00 -5.87
C ARG A 75 7.26 1.21 -4.55
N ASP A 76 8.31 0.42 -4.31
CA ASP A 76 8.41 -0.43 -3.11
C ASP A 76 8.44 0.41 -1.82
N ASN A 77 9.22 1.49 -1.83
CA ASN A 77 9.25 2.46 -0.73
C ASN A 77 7.89 3.13 -0.54
N PHE A 78 7.21 3.54 -1.62
CA PHE A 78 5.87 4.11 -1.54
C PHE A 78 4.87 3.14 -0.87
N GLU A 79 4.87 1.87 -1.28
CA GLU A 79 3.98 0.88 -0.70
C GLU A 79 4.26 0.64 0.78
N LYS A 80 5.52 0.42 1.17
CA LYS A 80 5.91 0.09 2.56
C LYS A 80 5.81 1.27 3.53
N LEU A 81 6.13 2.47 3.06
CA LEU A 81 6.30 3.64 3.93
C LEU A 81 5.10 4.58 3.94
N TYR A 82 4.22 4.51 2.94
CA TYR A 82 3.08 5.42 2.79
C TYR A 82 1.77 4.64 2.73
N LEU A 83 1.64 3.75 1.74
CA LEU A 83 0.34 3.15 1.42
C LEU A 83 -0.11 2.11 2.43
N LEU A 84 0.75 1.15 2.76
CA LEU A 84 0.47 0.09 3.73
C LEU A 84 0.20 0.62 5.14
N PRO A 85 1.02 1.50 5.73
CA PRO A 85 0.73 2.03 7.06
C PRO A 85 -0.58 2.83 7.07
N ALA A 86 -0.88 3.59 6.02
CA ALA A 86 -2.14 4.34 5.93
C ALA A 86 -3.38 3.42 5.79
N LEU A 87 -3.26 2.30 5.07
CA LEU A 87 -4.32 1.28 4.98
C LEU A 87 -4.48 0.53 6.31
N LYS A 88 -3.37 0.19 6.96
CA LYS A 88 -3.36 -0.53 8.25
C LYS A 88 -4.02 0.28 9.37
N ASP A 89 -3.81 1.60 9.35
CA ASP A 89 -4.41 2.52 10.31
C ASP A 89 -5.83 2.97 9.88
N GLU A 90 -6.36 2.40 8.79
CA GLU A 90 -7.70 2.69 8.26
C GLU A 90 -7.90 4.18 7.91
N LEU A 91 -6.83 4.91 7.60
CA LEU A 91 -6.84 6.32 7.23
C LEU A 91 -7.21 6.52 5.76
N ILE A 92 -6.89 5.51 4.94
CA ILE A 92 -7.30 5.42 3.53
C ILE A 92 -7.92 4.05 3.25
N GLU A 93 -8.67 3.98 2.16
CA GLU A 93 -9.34 2.76 1.71
C GLU A 93 -9.22 2.59 0.20
N MET A 94 -9.44 1.35 -0.26
CA MET A 94 -9.43 0.97 -1.67
C MET A 94 -10.82 1.08 -2.30
N THR A 95 -10.89 1.61 -3.52
CA THR A 95 -12.17 1.71 -4.24
C THR A 95 -12.65 0.38 -4.84
N ILE A 96 -11.72 -0.54 -5.18
CA ILE A 96 -12.02 -1.87 -5.71
C ILE A 96 -11.34 -2.97 -4.85
N PRO A 97 -11.84 -3.23 -3.64
CA PRO A 97 -11.21 -4.20 -2.72
C PRO A 97 -11.14 -5.63 -3.30
N ASP A 98 -12.09 -6.02 -4.14
CA ASP A 98 -12.13 -7.33 -4.80
C ASP A 98 -10.95 -7.56 -5.76
N LYS A 99 -10.38 -6.48 -6.31
CA LYS A 99 -9.31 -6.55 -7.32
C LYS A 99 -8.17 -5.60 -6.97
N PRO A 100 -7.35 -5.90 -5.95
CA PRO A 100 -6.28 -5.02 -5.45
C PRO A 100 -5.18 -4.71 -6.49
N ASN A 101 -5.03 -5.61 -7.48
CA ASN A 101 -4.12 -5.48 -8.61
C ASN A 101 -4.77 -4.85 -9.85
N SER A 102 -6.01 -4.36 -9.74
CA SER A 102 -6.70 -3.70 -10.85
C SER A 102 -5.96 -2.44 -11.29
N ARG A 103 -5.89 -2.25 -12.61
CA ARG A 103 -5.39 -1.00 -13.22
C ARG A 103 -6.27 0.20 -12.89
N LEU A 104 -7.53 -0.06 -12.54
CA LEU A 104 -8.52 0.95 -12.13
C LEU A 104 -8.55 1.14 -10.60
N GLN A 105 -7.65 0.49 -9.86
CA GLN A 105 -7.56 0.63 -8.41
C GLN A 105 -7.22 2.07 -8.05
N LYS A 106 -8.08 2.68 -7.22
CA LYS A 106 -7.84 3.99 -6.61
C LYS A 106 -7.93 3.89 -5.09
N TYR A 107 -7.45 4.94 -4.46
CA TYR A 107 -7.41 5.10 -3.01
C TYR A 107 -8.08 6.42 -2.64
N ARG A 108 -8.85 6.40 -1.56
CA ARG A 108 -9.53 7.58 -1.03
C ARG A 108 -9.37 7.67 0.49
N LEU A 109 -9.50 8.88 1.02
CA LEU A 109 -9.46 9.14 2.45
C LEU A 109 -10.70 8.54 3.11
N THR A 110 -10.52 7.91 4.27
CA THR A 110 -11.63 7.51 5.15
C THR A 110 -12.05 8.69 6.04
N ALA A 111 -13.09 8.50 6.85
CA ALA A 111 -13.46 9.48 7.86
C ALA A 111 -12.32 9.71 8.87
N ARG A 112 -11.65 8.63 9.30
CA ARG A 112 -10.50 8.71 10.21
C ARG A 112 -9.34 9.49 9.62
N GLY A 113 -8.97 9.23 8.36
CA GLY A 113 -7.89 9.96 7.69
C GLY A 113 -8.17 11.47 7.60
N ARG A 114 -9.43 11.85 7.37
CA ARG A 114 -9.85 13.26 7.39
C ARG A 114 -9.75 13.87 8.78
N GLN A 115 -10.20 13.16 9.82
CA GLN A 115 -10.11 13.64 11.20
C GLN A 115 -8.66 13.81 11.66
N LEU A 116 -7.77 12.91 11.24
CA LEU A 116 -6.35 13.04 11.54
C LEU A 116 -5.78 14.29 10.87
N LEU A 117 -6.09 14.54 9.59
CA LEU A 117 -5.67 15.76 8.90
C LEU A 117 -6.15 17.03 9.61
N ASP A 118 -7.41 17.06 10.01
CA ASP A 118 -8.00 18.18 10.76
C ASP A 118 -7.30 18.40 12.12
N SER A 119 -6.85 17.33 12.76
CA SER A 119 -6.10 17.40 14.03
C SER A 119 -4.64 17.86 13.88
N LEU A 120 -4.13 17.97 12.65
CA LEU A 120 -2.78 18.40 12.32
C LEU A 120 -2.71 19.87 11.87
N GLU A 121 -3.85 20.49 11.58
CA GLU A 121 -4.00 21.94 11.31
C GLU A 121 -4.04 22.75 12.61
#